data_AF-A0A7Z9KTT9-F1
#
_entry.id   AF-A0A7Z9KTT9-F1
#
_cell.length_a   1.000
_cell.length_b   1.000
_cell.length_c   1.000
_cell.angle_alpha   90.00
_cell.angle_beta   90.00
_cell.angle_gamma   90.00
#
_symmetry.space_group_name_H-M   'P 1'
#
loop_
_entity.id
_entity.type
_entity.pdbx_description
1 polymer ?
#
loop_
_entity_poly.entity_id
_entity_poly.type
_entity_poly.pdbx_seq_one_letter_code
_entity_poly.pdbx_strand_id
1 'polypeptide(L)' 'MRRQFPNPKRPRSSQQAAIEELIKNLDDGSAPLCPGELGREALEIAIALRESHRRSGEKIELPLEDRSLFMLA' A
#
# COMPACT_ATOMS: atom_id res chain seq x y z
N MET A 1 -20.88 35.98 14.54
CA MET A 1 -20.40 36.10 13.14
C MET A 1 -21.05 34.99 12.32
N ARG A 2 -22.00 35.32 11.43
CA ARG A 2 -22.63 34.33 10.51
C ARG A 2 -21.68 34.12 9.32
N ARG A 3 -21.28 32.88 9.05
CA ARG A 3 -20.48 32.55 7.85
C ARG A 3 -21.38 32.61 6.61
N GLN A 4 -20.95 33.34 5.59
CA GLN A 4 -21.66 33.51 4.30
C GLN A 4 -21.63 32.24 3.44
N PHE A 5 -20.63 31.37 3.63
CA PHE A 5 -20.47 30.13 2.89
C PHE A 5 -20.32 28.94 3.85
N PRO A 6 -20.84 27.75 3.47
CA PRO A 6 -20.69 26.54 4.26
C PRO A 6 -19.21 26.14 4.38
N ASN A 7 -18.87 25.39 5.43
CA ASN A 7 -17.53 24.83 5.54
C ASN A 7 -17.22 23.94 4.32
N PRO A 8 -15.94 23.89 3.88
CA PRO A 8 -15.52 22.91 2.89
C PRO A 8 -15.98 21.52 3.32
N LYS A 9 -16.63 20.79 2.40
CA LYS A 9 -16.86 19.35 2.61
C LYS A 9 -15.49 18.74 2.86
N ARG A 10 -15.34 17.98 3.95
CA ARG A 10 -14.13 17.19 4.19
C ARG A 10 -14.32 15.89 3.40
N PRO A 11 -13.75 15.74 2.20
CA PRO A 11 -13.83 14.46 1.50
C PRO A 11 -13.21 13.38 2.38
N ARG A 12 -13.70 12.15 2.24
CA ARG A 12 -13.09 10.99 2.89
C ARG A 12 -11.61 10.90 2.51
N SER A 13 -10.75 10.53 3.45
CA SER A 13 -9.35 10.23 3.12
C SER A 13 -9.26 8.93 2.32
N SER A 14 -8.18 8.75 1.57
CA SER A 14 -7.91 7.50 0.85
C SER A 14 -7.86 6.29 1.79
N GLN A 15 -7.29 6.45 3.00
CA GLN A 15 -7.29 5.41 4.02
C GLN A 15 -8.70 5.05 4.50
N GLN A 16 -9.56 6.05 4.76
CA GLN A 16 -10.95 5.79 5.16
C GLN A 16 -11.70 5.02 4.07
N ALA A 17 -11.55 5.44 2.81
CA ALA A 17 -12.17 4.77 1.68
C ALA A 17 -11.70 3.30 1.55
N ALA A 18 -10.39 3.04 1.70
CA ALA A 18 -9.84 1.69 1.62
C ALA A 18 -10.37 0.75 2.73
N ILE A 19 -10.53 1.26 3.96
CA ILE A 19 -11.07 0.48 5.08
C ILE A 19 -12.55 0.16 4.86
N GLU A 20 -13.35 1.16 4.47
CA GLU A 20 -14.79 0.96 4.20
C GLU A 20 -15.03 -0.03 3.06
N GLU A 21 -14.20 0.02 2.02
CA GLU A 21 -14.26 -0.91 0.91
C GLU A 21 -13.87 -2.33 1.33
N LEU A 22 -12.83 -2.49 2.15
CA LEU A 22 -12.47 -3.80 2.70
C LEU A 22 -13.64 -4.41 3.48
N ILE A 23 -14.31 -3.62 4.33
CA ILE A 23 -15.49 -4.08 5.08
C ILE A 23 -16.59 -4.54 4.12
N LYS A 24 -16.90 -3.73 3.10
CA LYS A 24 -17.93 -4.08 2.12
C LYS A 24 -17.63 -5.40 1.42
N ASN A 25 -16.40 -5.60 0.97
CA ASN A 25 -15.98 -6.82 0.28
C ASN A 25 -16.06 -8.06 1.19
N LEU A 26 -15.82 -7.88 2.49
CA LEU A 26 -16.01 -8.95 3.49
C LEU A 26 -17.50 -9.28 3.70
N ASP A 27 -18.37 -8.26 3.68
CA ASP A 27 -19.81 -8.44 3.90
C ASP A 27 -20.50 -9.10 2.69
N ASP A 28 -20.16 -8.70 1.47
CA ASP A 28 -20.81 -9.18 0.24
C ASP A 28 -20.03 -10.25 -0.53
N GLY A 29 -18.81 -10.57 -0.08
CA GLY A 29 -17.91 -11.54 -0.72
C GLY A 29 -17.35 -11.07 -2.06
N SER A 30 -17.45 -9.78 -2.39
CA SER A 30 -16.90 -9.24 -3.63
C SER A 30 -15.36 -9.18 -3.61
N ALA A 31 -14.77 -9.11 -4.80
CA ALA A 31 -13.32 -9.08 -4.95
C ALA A 31 -12.76 -7.71 -4.51
N PRO A 32 -11.68 -7.68 -3.72
CA PRO A 32 -11.05 -6.43 -3.31
C PRO A 32 -10.34 -5.73 -4.48
N LEU A 33 -10.36 -4.40 -4.48
CA LEU A 33 -9.56 -3.60 -5.42
C LEU A 33 -8.05 -3.85 -5.27
N CYS A 34 -7.60 -4.17 -4.06
CA CYS A 34 -6.21 -4.50 -3.76
C CYS A 34 -6.12 -5.86 -3.06
N PRO A 35 -5.97 -6.96 -3.83
CA PRO A 35 -5.72 -8.29 -3.27
C PRO A 35 -4.39 -8.38 -2.52
N GLY A 36 -4.27 -9.37 -1.64
CA GLY A 36 -3.07 -9.57 -0.82
C GLY A 36 -1.80 -9.83 -1.65
N GLU A 37 -1.94 -10.39 -2.84
CA GLU A 37 -0.85 -10.64 -3.79
C GLU A 37 -0.14 -9.36 -4.20
N LEU A 38 -0.88 -8.26 -4.41
CA LEU A 38 -0.29 -6.96 -4.72
C LEU A 38 0.53 -6.43 -3.54
N GLY A 39 0.07 -6.67 -2.31
CA GLY A 39 0.83 -6.33 -1.11
C GLY A 39 2.14 -7.11 -1.00
N ARG A 40 2.12 -8.40 -1.36
CA ARG A 40 3.32 -9.25 -1.39
C ARG A 40 4.32 -8.77 -2.46
N GLU A 41 3.85 -8.45 -3.66
CA GLU A 41 4.68 -7.92 -4.75
C GLU A 41 5.28 -6.55 -4.40
N ALA A 42 4.48 -5.66 -3.81
CA ALA A 42 4.95 -4.36 -3.33
C ALA A 42 6.02 -4.49 -2.23
N LEU A 43 5.87 -5.45 -1.31
CA LEU A 43 6.85 -5.73 -0.28
C LEU A 43 8.17 -6.27 -0.87
N GLU A 44 8.10 -7.13 -1.88
CA GLU A 44 9.28 -7.65 -2.58
C GLU A 44 10.06 -6.52 -3.27
N ILE A 45 9.37 -5.59 -3.93
CA ILE A 45 9.98 -4.36 -4.49
C ILE A 45 10.63 -3.52 -3.40
N ALA A 46 9.96 -3.34 -2.26
CA ALA A 46 10.49 -2.54 -1.16
C ALA A 46 11.78 -3.14 -0.56
N ILE A 47 11.84 -4.46 -0.43
CA ILE A 47 13.04 -5.19 -0.01
C ILE A 47 14.15 -5.03 -1.07
N ALA A 48 13.84 -5.17 -2.35
CA ALA A 48 14.80 -4.99 -3.44
C ALA A 48 15.39 -3.57 -3.48
N LEU A 49 14.58 -2.54 -3.25
CA LEU A 49 15.05 -1.15 -3.15
C LEU A 49 16.03 -0.96 -1.99
N ARG A 50 15.75 -1.56 -0.83
CA ARG A 50 16.68 -1.52 0.31
C ARG A 50 17.99 -2.25 -0.02
N GLU A 51 17.92 -3.43 -0.61
CA GLU A 51 19.14 -4.17 -0.98
C GLU A 51 19.96 -3.46 -2.05
N SER A 52 19.30 -2.84 -3.03
CA SER A 52 19.95 -1.95 -3.99
C SER A 52 20.71 -0.84 -3.27
N HIS A 53 20.07 -0.15 -2.33
CA HIS A 53 20.71 0.89 -1.54
C HIS A 53 21.94 0.39 -0.76
N ARG A 54 21.85 -0.80 -0.14
CA ARG A 54 22.98 -1.45 0.57
C ARG A 54 24.14 -1.80 -0.34
N ARG A 55 23.87 -2.09 -1.62
CA ARG A 55 24.86 -2.36 -2.67
C ARG A 55 25.20 -1.11 -3.49
N SER A 56 25.19 0.06 -2.87
CA SER A 56 25.55 1.33 -3.51
C SER A 56 24.70 1.69 -4.75
N GLY A 57 23.43 1.27 -4.77
CA GLY A 57 22.48 1.55 -5.85
C GLY A 57 22.55 0.55 -7.02
N GLU A 58 23.13 -0.63 -6.83
CA GLU A 58 23.14 -1.69 -7.84
C GLU A 58 21.72 -2.10 -8.26
N LYS A 59 21.53 -2.43 -9.54
CA LYS A 59 20.27 -2.99 -10.02
C LYS A 59 20.04 -4.36 -9.38
N ILE A 60 18.89 -4.53 -8.74
CA ILE A 60 18.43 -5.82 -8.23
C ILE A 60 17.38 -6.38 -9.19
N GLU A 61 17.59 -7.61 -9.66
CA GLU A 61 16.59 -8.32 -10.46
C GLU A 61 15.49 -8.89 -9.56
N LEU A 62 14.27 -8.96 -10.10
CA LEU A 62 13.11 -9.54 -9.45
C LEU A 62 12.67 -10.82 -10.19
N PRO A 63 12.13 -11.83 -9.49
CA PRO A 63 11.94 -11.90 -8.02
C PRO A 63 13.28 -12.01 -7.27
N LEU A 64 13.28 -11.68 -5.98
CA LEU A 64 14.49 -11.76 -5.16
C LEU A 64 14.98 -13.21 -5.07
N GLU A 65 16.24 -13.44 -5.44
CA GLU A 65 16.88 -14.75 -5.32
C GLU A 65 16.99 -15.19 -3.86
N ASP A 66 17.44 -14.29 -2.98
CA ASP A 66 17.55 -14.55 -1.55
C ASP A 66 16.21 -14.26 -0.83
N ARG A 67 15.48 -15.33 -0.52
CA ARG A 67 14.21 -15.27 0.22
C ARG A 67 14.36 -15.04 1.72
N SER A 68 15.58 -14.99 2.24
CA SER A 68 15.84 -14.68 3.65
C SER A 68 15.82 -13.17 3.95
N LEU A 69 15.78 -12.33 2.91
CA LEU A 69 15.71 -10.89 3.05
C LEU A 69 14.34 -10.44 3.59
N PHE A 70 14.32 -9.61 4.64
CA PHE A 70 13.10 -9.08 5.27
C PHE A 70 13.21 -7.56 5.47
N MET A 71 12.07 -6.85 5.49
CA MET A 71 12.05 -5.37 5.52
C MET A 71 12.71 -4.74 6.76
N LEU A 72 12.43 -5.31 7.93
CA LEU A 72 12.79 -4.77 9.25
C LEU A 72 14.12 -5.35 9.72
N ALA A 73 15.25 -4.77 9.31
CA ALA A 73 16.58 -5.09 9.84
C ALA A 73 16.88 -4.31 11.13
#